data_AF-A0A183JSE3-F1
#
_entry.id   AF-A0A183JSE3-F1
#
_cell.length_a   1.000
_cell.length_b   1.000
_cell.length_c   1.000
_cell.angle_alpha   90.00
_cell.angle_beta   90.00
_cell.angle_gamma   90.00
#
_symmetry.space_group_name_H-M   'P 1'
#
loop_
_entity.id
_entity.type
_entity.pdbx_description
1 polymer ?
#
loop_
_entity_poly.entity_id
_entity_poly.type
_entity_poly.pdbx_seq_one_letter_code
_entity_poly.pdbx_strand_id
1 'polypeptide(L)'
;RASAEKERIDNLEQRLACLLRTPPILEDPYLVPQPIPIELPYKPVKVKEPKVPALPVLTAPQLAEIEAALRTGSPDEVLVDKFRLVITRRELMTLTGTNWLSDMVINFYLQLLQHRSQHQTNLPRIAVLSTFFYAKLTAPIGGGYSGVRRWTRQSKLFDQDIVLIPIHDRGMHWCLSVSK
;
A
#
# COMPACT_ATOMS: atom_id res chain seq x y z
N ARG A 1 -22.94 -55.97 -38.99
CA ARG A 1 -22.43 -54.60 -39.22
C ARG A 1 -23.58 -53.58 -39.29
N ALA A 2 -24.57 -53.74 -40.18
CA ALA A 2 -25.71 -52.82 -40.29
C ALA A 2 -26.53 -52.61 -38.99
N SER A 3 -26.70 -53.64 -38.16
CA SER A 3 -27.46 -53.53 -36.89
C SER A 3 -26.78 -52.63 -35.85
N ALA A 4 -25.45 -52.67 -35.74
CA ALA A 4 -24.70 -51.88 -34.76
C ALA A 4 -24.57 -50.41 -35.18
N GLU A 5 -24.63 -50.14 -36.49
CA GLU A 5 -24.64 -48.79 -37.04
C GLU A 5 -26.02 -48.13 -36.86
N LYS A 6 -27.09 -48.90 -37.05
CA LYS A 6 -28.45 -48.46 -36.74
C LYS A 6 -28.61 -48.08 -35.26
N GLU A 7 -28.11 -48.91 -34.36
CA GLU A 7 -28.16 -48.66 -32.91
C GLU A 7 -27.38 -47.39 -32.50
N ARG A 8 -26.27 -47.10 -33.19
CA ARG A 8 -25.51 -45.86 -32.99
C ARG A 8 -26.27 -44.62 -33.46
N ILE A 9 -26.94 -44.71 -34.61
CA ILE A 9 -27.75 -43.62 -35.16
C ILE A 9 -28.94 -43.35 -34.24
N ASP A 10 -29.65 -44.40 -33.81
CA ASP A 10 -30.77 -44.28 -32.87
C ASP A 10 -30.32 -43.64 -31.55
N ASN A 11 -29.14 -44.00 -31.02
CA ASN A 11 -28.58 -43.38 -29.81
C ASN A 11 -28.24 -41.90 -30.01
N LEU A 12 -27.69 -41.54 -31.17
CA LEU A 12 -27.36 -40.15 -31.51
C LEU A 12 -28.62 -39.31 -31.66
N GLU A 13 -29.65 -39.83 -32.31
CA GLU A 13 -30.95 -39.17 -32.44
C GLU A 13 -31.61 -38.94 -31.08
N GLN A 14 -31.53 -39.93 -30.18
CA GLN A 14 -32.06 -39.79 -28.82
C GLN A 14 -31.32 -38.73 -28.01
N ARG A 15 -30.00 -38.64 -28.15
CA ARG A 15 -29.18 -37.61 -27.50
C ARG A 15 -29.44 -36.21 -28.08
N LEU A 16 -29.60 -36.12 -29.40
CA LEU A 16 -29.94 -34.87 -30.07
C LEU A 16 -31.33 -34.38 -29.63
N ALA A 17 -32.30 -35.29 -29.51
CA ALA A 17 -33.63 -35.00 -29.03
C ALA A 17 -33.64 -34.47 -27.58
N CYS A 18 -32.75 -34.95 -26.71
CA CYS A 18 -32.57 -34.40 -25.36
C CYS A 18 -31.94 -33.00 -25.36
N LEU A 19 -31.00 -32.71 -26.26
CA LEU A 19 -30.33 -31.40 -26.34
C LEU A 19 -31.22 -30.31 -26.96
N LEU A 20 -32.12 -30.71 -27.87
CA LEU A 20 -33.07 -29.80 -28.52
C LEU A 20 -34.35 -29.56 -27.70
N ARG A 21 -34.57 -30.33 -26.64
CA ARG A 21 -35.58 -29.99 -25.65
C ARG A 21 -35.08 -28.78 -24.88
N THR A 22 -35.77 -27.66 -25.05
CA THR A 22 -35.59 -26.49 -24.17
C THR A 22 -35.70 -26.96 -22.73
N PRO A 23 -34.72 -26.67 -21.87
CA PRO A 23 -34.84 -26.99 -20.45
C PRO A 23 -36.12 -26.34 -19.92
N PRO A 24 -36.86 -27.00 -19.01
CA PRO A 24 -38.03 -26.38 -18.41
C PRO A 24 -37.59 -25.05 -17.82
N ILE A 25 -38.30 -23.98 -18.20
CA ILE A 25 -38.12 -22.68 -17.56
C ILE A 25 -38.50 -22.91 -16.10
N LEU A 26 -37.51 -22.97 -15.21
CA LEU A 26 -37.78 -22.90 -13.78
C LEU A 26 -38.38 -21.51 -13.58
N GLU A 27 -39.68 -21.44 -13.28
CA GLU A 27 -40.31 -20.21 -12.81
C GLU A 27 -39.67 -19.87 -11.47
N ASP A 28 -38.60 -19.07 -11.50
CA ASP A 28 -37.96 -18.56 -10.30
C ASP A 28 -38.86 -17.44 -9.75
N PRO A 29 -39.55 -17.65 -8.61
CA PRO A 29 -40.43 -16.64 -8.03
C PRO A 29 -39.67 -15.37 -7.61
N TYR A 30 -38.34 -15.40 -7.58
CA TYR A 30 -37.48 -14.24 -7.26
C TYR A 30 -37.01 -13.46 -8.49
N LEU A 31 -37.27 -13.94 -9.72
CA LEU A 31 -37.01 -13.19 -10.96
C LEU A 31 -38.14 -12.24 -11.36
N VAL A 32 -39.21 -12.15 -10.57
CA VAL A 32 -40.26 -11.14 -10.77
C VAL A 32 -39.66 -9.75 -10.54
N PRO A 33 -39.64 -8.85 -11.54
CA PRO A 33 -39.08 -7.51 -11.38
C PRO A 33 -39.83 -6.77 -10.27
N GLN A 34 -39.16 -6.55 -9.15
CA GLN A 34 -39.70 -5.69 -8.11
C GLN A 34 -39.61 -4.24 -8.59
N PRO A 35 -40.68 -3.43 -8.45
CA PRO A 35 -40.60 -2.02 -8.81
C PRO A 35 -39.51 -1.36 -7.96
N ILE A 36 -38.54 -0.73 -8.62
CA ILE A 36 -37.47 0.01 -7.95
C ILE A 36 -38.15 1.13 -7.14
N PRO A 37 -37.94 1.22 -5.82
CA PRO A 37 -38.49 2.30 -5.02
C PRO A 37 -38.00 3.65 -5.59
N ILE A 38 -38.94 4.51 -6.00
CA ILE A 38 -38.63 5.82 -6.61
C ILE A 38 -37.88 6.72 -5.61
N GLU A 39 -38.12 6.52 -4.32
CA GLU A 39 -37.32 7.12 -3.26
C GLU A 39 -36.53 6.04 -2.51
N LEU A 40 -35.21 6.06 -2.70
CA LEU A 40 -34.30 5.34 -1.84
C LEU A 40 -34.43 5.92 -0.41
N PRO A 41 -34.50 5.11 0.65
CA PRO A 41 -34.53 5.59 2.04
C PRO A 41 -33.22 6.28 2.47
N TYR A 42 -32.27 6.46 1.54
CA TYR A 42 -31.02 7.16 1.75
C TYR A 42 -31.29 8.66 1.92
N LYS A 43 -31.44 9.07 3.18
CA LYS A 43 -31.18 10.46 3.55
C LYS A 43 -29.67 10.67 3.46
N PRO A 44 -29.15 11.54 2.58
CA PRO A 44 -27.74 11.84 2.57
C PRO A 44 -27.36 12.31 3.96
N VAL A 45 -26.56 11.50 4.65
CA VAL A 45 -25.96 11.91 5.91
C VAL A 45 -25.15 13.15 5.54
N LYS A 46 -25.54 14.31 6.06
CA LYS A 46 -24.71 15.51 6.01
C LYS A 46 -23.47 15.20 6.85
N VAL A 47 -22.50 14.52 6.24
CA VAL A 47 -21.17 14.34 6.81
C VAL A 47 -20.65 15.77 6.94
N LYS A 48 -20.54 16.26 8.18
CA LYS A 48 -19.81 17.51 8.42
C LYS A 48 -18.45 17.29 7.79
N GLU A 49 -18.13 18.05 6.75
CA GLU A 49 -16.81 17.98 6.14
C GLU A 49 -15.80 18.08 7.30
N PRO A 50 -14.89 17.09 7.45
CA PRO A 50 -13.90 17.18 8.50
C PRO A 50 -13.14 18.48 8.24
N LYS A 51 -13.19 19.41 9.21
CA LYS A 51 -12.36 20.62 9.18
C LYS A 51 -10.91 20.14 9.17
N VAL A 52 -10.34 20.02 7.98
CA VAL A 52 -8.93 19.67 7.82
C VAL A 52 -8.16 20.82 8.49
N PRO A 53 -7.36 20.53 9.54
CA PRO A 53 -6.54 21.55 10.15
C PRO A 53 -5.64 22.16 9.07
N ALA A 54 -5.59 23.49 8.99
CA ALA A 54 -4.68 24.15 8.05
C ALA A 54 -3.25 23.70 8.33
N LEU A 55 -2.49 23.39 7.27
CA LEU A 55 -1.08 23.01 7.40
C LEU A 55 -0.29 24.18 8.03
N PRO A 56 0.71 23.89 8.88
CA PRO A 56 1.53 24.94 9.47
C PRO A 56 2.28 25.70 8.38
N VAL A 57 2.17 27.03 8.40
CA VAL A 57 2.88 27.91 7.46
C VAL A 57 4.31 28.11 7.95
N LEU A 58 5.27 27.96 7.03
CA LEU A 58 6.68 28.21 7.32
C LEU A 58 6.94 29.71 7.47
N THR A 59 7.69 30.07 8.50
CA THR A 59 8.12 31.45 8.75
C THR A 59 9.25 31.85 7.79
N ALA A 60 9.41 33.15 7.53
CA ALA A 60 10.50 33.68 6.70
C ALA A 60 11.91 33.19 7.12
N PRO A 61 12.30 33.16 8.41
CA PRO A 61 13.61 32.62 8.80
C PRO A 61 13.75 31.12 8.50
N GLN A 62 12.69 30.32 8.65
CA GLN A 62 12.72 28.89 8.31
C GLN A 62 12.91 28.68 6.81
N LEU A 63 12.28 29.50 5.97
CA LEU A 63 12.48 29.44 4.51
C LEU A 63 13.92 29.79 4.13
N ALA A 64 14.49 30.83 4.75
CA ALA A 64 15.88 31.21 4.51
C ALA A 64 16.87 30.10 4.93
N GLU A 65 16.60 29.42 6.05
CA GLU A 65 17.39 28.26 6.51
C GLU A 65 17.32 27.11 5.51
N ILE A 66 16.12 26.78 5.01
CA ILE A 66 15.92 25.76 3.99
C ILE A 66 16.69 26.11 2.71
N GLU A 67 16.59 27.35 2.23
CA GLU A 67 17.31 27.79 1.03
C GLU A 67 18.83 27.72 1.20
N ALA A 68 19.37 28.14 2.36
CA ALA A 68 20.79 28.02 2.65
C ALA A 68 21.26 26.56 2.70
N ALA A 69 20.45 25.69 3.35
CA ALA A 69 20.72 24.25 3.47
C ALA A 69 20.60 23.48 2.15
N LEU A 70 19.93 24.03 1.14
CA LEU A 70 19.82 23.39 -0.18
C LEU A 70 20.80 23.98 -1.21
N ARG A 71 21.04 25.30 -1.19
CA ARG A 71 21.74 25.99 -2.29
C ARG A 71 23.25 26.17 -2.09
N THR A 72 23.72 26.23 -0.84
CA THR A 72 25.10 26.65 -0.53
C THR A 72 25.90 25.54 0.13
N GLY A 73 26.78 24.86 -0.58
CA GLY A 73 27.70 23.87 0.02
C GLY A 73 28.10 22.76 -0.96
N SER A 74 28.88 21.79 -0.47
CA SER A 74 29.22 20.62 -1.28
C SER A 74 28.07 19.59 -1.22
N PRO A 75 27.83 18.79 -2.28
CA PRO A 75 26.78 17.77 -2.27
C PRO A 75 26.97 16.69 -1.21
N ASP A 76 28.22 16.40 -0.85
CA ASP A 76 28.59 15.36 0.12
C ASP A 76 28.71 15.88 1.56
N GLU A 77 28.40 17.17 1.78
CA GLU A 77 28.34 17.77 3.11
C GLU A 77 27.23 17.10 3.94
N VAL A 78 27.58 16.68 5.16
CA VAL A 78 26.64 16.12 6.12
C VAL A 78 25.87 17.24 6.80
N LEU A 79 24.55 17.26 6.60
CA LEU A 79 23.67 18.26 7.19
C LEU A 79 23.00 17.74 8.47
N VAL A 80 22.71 16.45 8.53
CA VAL A 80 22.08 15.82 9.70
C VAL A 80 22.69 14.45 9.94
N ASP A 81 23.09 14.18 11.19
CA ASP A 81 23.47 12.84 11.66
C ASP A 81 22.60 12.48 12.88
N LYS A 82 21.63 11.60 12.66
CA LYS A 82 20.73 11.12 13.72
C LYS A 82 20.18 9.74 13.39
N PHE A 83 19.82 8.96 14.41
CA PHE A 83 19.26 7.61 14.25
C PHE A 83 20.20 6.63 13.53
N ARG A 84 21.52 6.89 13.57
CA ARG A 84 22.54 6.18 12.77
C ARG A 84 22.31 6.31 11.26
N LEU A 85 21.63 7.37 10.84
CA LEU A 85 21.44 7.78 9.46
C LEU A 85 22.12 9.14 9.27
N VAL A 86 22.93 9.21 8.21
CA VAL A 86 23.65 10.42 7.83
C VAL A 86 22.98 10.95 6.58
N ILE A 87 22.44 12.16 6.67
CA ILE A 87 21.78 12.85 5.56
C ILE A 87 22.73 13.91 5.04
N THR A 88 23.15 13.73 3.80
CA THR A 88 23.95 14.72 3.08
C THR A 88 23.08 15.71 2.34
N ARG A 89 23.68 16.80 1.87
CA ARG A 89 23.02 17.79 1.01
C ARG A 89 22.43 17.17 -0.25
N ARG A 90 23.15 16.22 -0.88
CA ARG A 90 22.66 15.48 -2.05
C ARG A 90 21.33 14.78 -1.76
N GLU A 91 21.22 14.14 -0.60
CA GLU A 91 19.99 13.46 -0.20
C GLU A 91 18.84 14.46 0.01
N LEU A 92 19.08 15.58 0.72
CA LEU A 92 18.03 16.61 0.91
C LEU A 92 17.62 17.29 -0.38
N MET A 93 18.50 17.44 -1.36
CA MET A 93 18.16 18.01 -2.66
C MET A 93 17.08 17.21 -3.38
N THR A 94 16.90 15.92 -3.05
CA THR A 94 15.80 15.10 -3.59
C THR A 94 14.41 15.54 -3.13
N LEU A 95 14.31 16.37 -2.08
CA LEU A 95 13.06 16.98 -1.64
C LEU A 95 12.65 18.20 -2.46
N THR A 96 13.53 18.71 -3.34
CA THR A 96 13.27 19.92 -4.11
C THR A 96 12.53 19.62 -5.41
N GLY A 97 11.61 20.50 -5.81
CA GLY A 97 10.88 20.42 -7.07
C GLY A 97 10.08 19.13 -7.21
N THR A 98 10.31 18.40 -8.30
CA THR A 98 9.64 17.14 -8.63
C THR A 98 10.65 15.98 -8.72
N ASN A 99 11.71 16.04 -7.90
CA ASN A 99 12.74 15.01 -7.87
C ASN A 99 12.21 13.72 -7.25
N TRP A 100 12.87 12.61 -7.61
CA TRP A 100 12.63 11.32 -6.99
C TRP A 100 13.25 11.31 -5.60
N LEU A 101 12.43 11.09 -4.57
CA LEU A 101 12.94 11.02 -3.20
C LEU A 101 13.92 9.86 -3.04
N SER A 102 15.00 10.16 -2.33
CA SER A 102 15.93 9.16 -1.85
C SER A 102 15.33 8.30 -0.72
N ASP A 103 15.76 7.05 -0.70
CA ASP A 103 15.48 6.11 0.38
C ASP A 103 16.06 6.59 1.72
N MET A 104 17.19 7.29 1.73
CA MET A 104 17.78 7.86 2.94
C MET A 104 16.85 8.88 3.60
N VAL A 105 16.23 9.76 2.80
CA VAL A 105 15.28 10.77 3.28
C VAL A 105 14.01 10.11 3.84
N ILE A 106 13.49 9.09 3.15
CA ILE A 106 12.31 8.34 3.59
C ILE A 106 12.58 7.60 4.90
N ASN A 107 13.70 6.86 4.98
CA ASN A 107 14.12 6.17 6.19
C ASN A 107 14.23 7.16 7.36
N PHE A 108 14.87 8.31 7.15
CA PHE A 108 15.03 9.33 8.17
C PHE A 108 13.68 9.90 8.64
N TYR A 109 12.78 10.22 7.72
CA TYR A 109 11.46 10.74 8.06
C TYR A 109 10.63 9.74 8.86
N LEU A 110 10.66 8.46 8.50
CA LEU A 110 9.96 7.43 9.26
C LEU A 110 10.57 7.25 10.66
N GLN A 111 11.90 7.36 10.81
CA GLN A 111 12.54 7.39 12.13
C GLN A 111 12.09 8.59 12.97
N LEU A 112 11.85 9.77 12.38
CA LEU A 112 11.24 10.90 13.10
C LEU A 112 9.83 10.57 13.61
N LEU A 113 9.01 9.85 12.83
CA LEU A 113 7.68 9.42 13.26
C LEU A 113 7.75 8.43 14.44
N GLN A 114 8.66 7.46 14.36
CA GLN A 114 8.89 6.51 15.45
C GLN A 114 9.38 7.23 16.71
N HIS A 115 10.33 8.16 16.59
CA HIS A 115 10.80 8.96 17.72
C HIS A 115 9.66 9.79 18.32
N ARG A 116 8.85 10.47 17.50
CA ARG A 116 7.68 11.23 17.98
C ARG A 116 6.70 10.35 18.77
N SER A 117 6.40 9.16 18.25
CA SER A 117 5.54 8.17 18.90
C SER A 117 6.07 7.74 20.28
N GLN A 118 7.38 7.61 20.45
CA GLN A 118 8.00 7.26 21.73
C GLN A 118 7.96 8.40 22.76
N HIS A 119 7.96 9.66 22.31
CA HIS A 119 7.99 10.84 23.17
C HIS A 119 6.60 11.43 23.49
N GLN A 120 5.54 10.96 22.82
CA GLN A 120 4.18 11.42 23.01
C GLN A 120 3.29 10.27 23.49
N THR A 121 2.82 10.33 24.73
CA THR A 121 2.03 9.25 25.36
C THR A 121 0.63 9.08 24.78
N ASN A 122 0.13 10.08 24.05
CA ASN A 122 -1.19 10.08 23.42
C ASN A 122 -1.19 9.50 21.99
N LEU A 123 -0.04 9.04 21.49
CA LEU A 123 0.09 8.46 20.16
C LEU A 123 0.30 6.94 20.24
N PRO A 124 -0.13 6.18 19.20
CA PRO A 124 0.18 4.77 19.10
C PRO A 124 1.69 4.56 19.00
N ARG A 125 2.19 3.44 19.55
CA ARG A 125 3.57 2.97 19.45
C ARG A 125 3.84 2.46 18.04
N ILE A 126 4.86 3.00 17.39
CA ILE A 126 5.17 2.68 15.98
C ILE A 126 6.52 1.97 15.87
N ALA A 127 6.56 0.86 15.12
CA ALA A 127 7.79 0.31 14.54
C ALA A 127 7.94 0.72 13.08
N VAL A 128 9.17 1.02 12.69
CA VAL A 128 9.53 1.31 11.29
C VAL A 128 10.56 0.30 10.83
N LEU A 129 10.31 -0.29 9.65
CA LEU A 129 11.30 -1.10 8.94
C LEU A 129 12.02 -0.26 7.89
N SER A 130 13.23 -0.67 7.52
CA SER A 130 14.02 -0.01 6.47
C SER A 130 13.35 -0.19 5.09
N THR A 131 13.53 0.80 4.20
CA THR A 131 13.15 0.73 2.77
C THR A 131 13.68 -0.52 2.06
N PHE A 132 14.80 -1.08 2.50
CA PHE A 132 15.40 -2.29 1.94
C PHE A 132 14.76 -3.59 2.46
N PHE A 133 13.94 -3.53 3.51
CA PHE A 133 13.37 -4.71 4.15
C PHE A 133 12.52 -5.52 3.16
N TYR A 134 11.59 -4.86 2.47
CA TYR A 134 10.69 -5.53 1.54
C TYR A 134 11.45 -6.14 0.37
N ALA A 135 12.37 -5.38 -0.24
CA ALA A 135 13.21 -5.87 -1.32
C ALA A 135 14.04 -7.10 -0.91
N LYS A 136 14.59 -7.11 0.32
CA LYS A 136 15.33 -8.25 0.84
C LYS A 136 14.42 -9.44 1.14
N LEU A 137 13.21 -9.19 1.63
CA LEU A 137 12.22 -10.23 1.93
C LEU A 137 11.75 -10.95 0.66
N THR A 138 11.49 -10.21 -0.42
CA THR A 138 10.95 -10.76 -1.68
C THR A 138 12.04 -11.19 -2.67
N ALA A 139 13.32 -10.97 -2.35
CA ALA A 139 14.42 -11.35 -3.22
C ALA A 139 14.44 -12.87 -3.48
N PRO A 140 14.57 -13.30 -4.76
CA PRO A 140 14.50 -14.71 -5.13
C PRO A 140 15.71 -15.52 -4.63
N ILE A 141 16.88 -14.88 -4.46
CA ILE A 141 18.12 -15.52 -4.01
C ILE A 141 18.61 -14.82 -2.74
N GLY A 142 18.83 -15.60 -1.67
CA GLY A 142 19.31 -15.07 -0.39
C GLY A 142 18.35 -14.08 0.28
N GLY A 143 17.09 -14.07 -0.14
CA GLY A 143 15.99 -13.33 0.49
C GLY A 143 15.14 -14.20 1.40
N GLY A 144 13.84 -13.92 1.46
CA GLY A 144 12.90 -14.59 2.34
C GLY A 144 13.12 -14.27 3.81
N TYR A 145 12.39 -14.97 4.68
CA TYR A 145 12.44 -14.77 6.12
C TYR A 145 13.87 -14.91 6.68
N SER A 146 14.65 -15.88 6.18
CA SER A 146 16.02 -16.12 6.64
C SER A 146 16.94 -14.91 6.41
N GLY A 147 16.75 -14.15 5.33
CA GLY A 147 17.51 -12.96 4.99
C GLY A 147 17.19 -11.75 5.87
N VAL A 148 15.96 -11.65 6.37
CA VAL A 148 15.49 -10.51 7.18
C VAL A 148 15.31 -10.83 8.67
N ARG A 149 15.42 -12.10 9.10
CA ARG A 149 15.15 -12.53 10.50
C ARG A 149 15.91 -11.75 11.57
N ARG A 150 17.09 -11.20 11.24
CA ARG A 150 17.93 -10.43 12.18
C ARG A 150 17.59 -8.95 12.20
N TRP A 151 16.90 -8.43 11.18
CA TRP A 151 16.63 -7.00 11.00
C TRP A 151 15.64 -6.48 12.05
N THR A 152 14.77 -7.36 12.56
CA THR A 152 13.76 -7.04 13.56
C THR A 152 14.20 -7.40 14.98
N ARG A 153 15.47 -7.80 15.20
CA ARG A 153 15.93 -8.28 16.52
C ARG A 153 15.92 -7.18 17.60
N GLN A 154 16.16 -5.94 17.20
CA GLN A 154 16.17 -4.79 18.11
C GLN A 154 14.78 -4.16 18.28
N SER A 155 13.92 -4.33 17.28
CA SER A 155 12.58 -3.76 17.24
C SER A 155 11.59 -4.83 17.67
N LYS A 156 11.18 -4.84 18.94
CA LYS A 156 10.10 -5.73 19.41
C LYS A 156 8.78 -5.36 18.71
N LEU A 157 8.55 -5.93 17.53
CA LEU A 157 7.44 -5.55 16.65
C LEU A 157 6.08 -5.80 17.30
N PHE A 158 5.93 -6.89 18.06
CA PHE A 158 4.69 -7.25 18.73
C PHE A 158 4.35 -6.35 19.93
N ASP A 159 5.29 -5.51 20.38
CA ASP A 159 5.05 -4.51 21.45
C ASP A 159 4.62 -3.14 20.88
N GLN A 160 4.36 -3.07 19.57
CA GLN A 160 3.96 -1.85 18.87
C GLN A 160 2.53 -1.98 18.40
N ASP A 161 1.83 -0.85 18.34
CA ASP A 161 0.45 -0.80 17.85
C ASP A 161 0.40 -0.75 16.31
N ILE A 162 1.48 -0.25 15.68
CA ILE A 162 1.57 -0.09 14.24
C ILE A 162 2.99 -0.43 13.76
N VAL A 163 3.08 -1.20 12.68
CA VAL A 163 4.33 -1.44 11.94
C VAL A 163 4.24 -0.80 10.55
N LEU A 164 5.16 0.12 10.27
CA LEU A 164 5.31 0.78 8.99
C LEU A 164 6.38 0.09 8.16
N ILE A 165 6.02 -0.30 6.95
CA ILE A 165 6.89 -1.00 6.00
C ILE A 165 6.94 -0.20 4.69
N PRO A 166 7.95 0.66 4.49
CA PRO A 166 8.14 1.32 3.20
C PRO A 166 8.54 0.28 2.14
N ILE A 167 7.96 0.43 0.95
CA ILE A 167 8.15 -0.45 -0.19
C ILE A 167 8.62 0.39 -1.36
N HIS A 168 9.82 0.09 -1.87
CA HIS A 168 10.33 0.65 -3.12
C HIS A 168 10.07 -0.35 -4.25
N ASP A 169 8.97 -0.18 -4.97
CA ASP A 169 8.65 -1.08 -6.07
C ASP A 169 9.48 -0.74 -7.31
N ARG A 170 10.34 -1.68 -7.72
CA ARG A 170 11.16 -1.64 -8.95
C ARG A 170 11.95 -0.35 -9.18
N GLY A 171 12.27 0.38 -8.11
CA GLY A 171 12.98 1.66 -8.23
C GLY A 171 12.11 2.85 -8.66
N MET A 172 10.84 2.62 -9.01
CA MET A 172 9.98 3.60 -9.70
C MET A 172 8.69 3.94 -8.96
N HIS A 173 8.42 3.33 -7.82
CA HIS A 173 7.25 3.71 -7.03
C HIS A 173 7.47 3.49 -5.55
N TRP A 174 6.99 4.44 -4.74
CA TRP A 174 7.01 4.37 -3.29
C TRP A 174 5.62 4.01 -2.77
N CYS A 175 5.56 2.90 -2.06
CA CYS A 175 4.38 2.46 -1.33
C CYS A 175 4.69 2.40 0.17
N LEU A 176 3.64 2.46 0.99
CA LEU A 176 3.73 2.21 2.43
C LEU A 176 2.71 1.15 2.80
N SER A 177 3.18 0.04 3.36
CA SER A 177 2.32 -0.94 4.01
C SER A 177 2.24 -0.66 5.51
N VAL A 178 1.05 -0.84 6.07
CA VAL A 178 0.76 -0.60 7.49
C VAL A 178 0.16 -1.87 8.07
N SER A 179 0.87 -2.50 9.01
CA SER A 179 0.33 -3.60 9.81
C SER A 179 -0.11 -3.06 11.17
N LYS A 180 -1.26 -3.52 11.63
CA LYS A 180 -1.65 -3.46 13.04
C LYS A 180 -1.38 -4.80 13.69
#